data_AF-A0A1E4HYG2-F1
#
_entry.id   AF-A0A1E4HYG2-F1
#
_cell.length_a   1.000
_cell.length_b   1.000
_cell.length_c   1.000
_cell.angle_alpha   90.00
_cell.angle_beta   90.00
_cell.angle_gamma   90.00
#
_symmetry.space_group_name_H-M   'P 1'
#
loop_
_entity.id
_entity.type
_entity.pdbx_description
1 polymer ?
#
loop_
_entity_poly.entity_id
_entity_poly.type
_entity_poly.pdbx_seq_one_letter_code
_entity_poly.pdbx_strand_id
1 'polypeptide(L)' 'MPRAGDELLRDRPLAGDVRLAALRVNQASLAAGERLLFLPSGSNAPFSADLALNAAHARIRGDSLGRVRIETREAAPE' A
#
# COMPACT_ATOMS: atom_id res chain seq x y z
N MET A 1 -4.20 5.83 19.34
CA MET A 1 -4.25 4.46 19.87
C MET A 1 -5.09 3.62 18.92
N PRO A 2 -4.59 2.49 18.38
CA PRO A 2 -5.45 1.49 17.74
C PRO A 2 -6.58 1.13 18.72
N ARG A 3 -7.83 1.08 18.25
CA ARG A 3 -8.98 0.78 19.12
C ARG A 3 -8.96 -0.72 19.43
N ALA A 4 -9.01 -1.09 20.71
CA ALA A 4 -9.13 -2.49 21.11
C ALA A 4 -10.39 -3.11 20.46
N GLY A 5 -10.23 -4.24 19.77
CA GLY A 5 -11.30 -4.90 18.99
C GLY A 5 -11.31 -4.56 17.49
N ASP A 6 -10.47 -3.65 17.02
CA ASP A 6 -10.34 -3.33 15.59
C ASP A 6 -9.36 -4.30 14.89
N GLU A 7 -9.82 -5.52 14.64
CA GLU A 7 -9.02 -6.55 13.95
C GLU A 7 -8.63 -6.14 12.52
N LEU A 8 -9.41 -5.24 11.91
CA LEU A 8 -9.21 -4.81 10.53
C LEU A 8 -7.98 -3.89 10.41
N LEU A 9 -7.84 -2.92 11.34
CA LEU A 9 -6.80 -1.89 11.31
C LEU A 9 -5.58 -2.19 12.18
N ARG A 10 -5.51 -3.37 12.82
CA ARG A 10 -4.30 -3.76 13.56
C ARG A 10 -3.10 -3.91 12.63
N ASP A 11 -1.96 -3.45 13.09
CA ASP A 11 -0.68 -3.67 12.42
C ASP A 11 -0.45 -5.19 12.27
N ARG A 12 -0.06 -5.60 11.06
CA ARG A 12 0.23 -7.00 10.74
C ARG A 12 1.40 -7.09 9.77
N PRO A 13 2.24 -8.13 9.89
CA PRO A 13 3.22 -8.42 8.85
C PRO A 13 2.51 -8.72 7.53
N LEU A 14 3.19 -8.42 6.41
CA LEU A 14 2.75 -8.90 5.11
C LEU A 14 2.77 -10.44 5.11
N ALA A 15 1.84 -11.04 4.37
CA ALA A 15 1.70 -12.49 4.35
C ALA A 15 2.86 -13.15 3.57
N GLY A 16 3.47 -14.19 4.15
CA GLY A 16 4.52 -14.98 3.50
C GLY A 16 5.71 -14.13 3.05
N ASP A 17 6.14 -14.35 1.80
CA ASP A 17 7.29 -13.67 1.18
C ASP A 17 6.91 -12.37 0.44
N VAL A 18 5.72 -11.82 0.70
CA VAL A 18 5.30 -10.55 0.09
C VAL A 18 6.14 -9.41 0.66
N ARG A 19 6.80 -8.67 -0.24
CA ARG A 19 7.59 -7.49 0.10
C ARG A 19 7.01 -6.21 -0.48
N LEU A 20 7.12 -5.13 0.27
CA LEU A 20 6.91 -3.78 -0.24
C LEU A 20 8.18 -3.34 -0.98
N ALA A 21 8.15 -3.40 -2.31
CA ALA A 21 9.29 -3.07 -3.17
C ALA A 21 9.52 -1.57 -3.30
N ALA A 22 8.43 -0.78 -3.35
CA ALA A 22 8.50 0.67 -3.37
C ALA A 22 7.24 1.28 -2.76
N LEU A 23 7.41 2.41 -2.07
CA LEU A 23 6.30 3.24 -1.61
C LEU A 23 6.58 4.69 -1.97
N ARG A 24 5.66 5.31 -2.69
CA ARG A 24 5.76 6.71 -3.12
C ARG A 24 4.52 7.48 -2.71
N VAL A 25 4.71 8.70 -2.23
CA VAL A 25 3.62 9.66 -1.94
C VAL A 25 3.92 10.93 -2.71
N ASN A 26 2.90 11.41 -3.42
CA ASN A 26 2.99 12.38 -4.49
C ASN A 26 4.01 11.93 -5.54
N GLN A 27 5.26 12.37 -5.40
CA GLN A 27 6.37 12.00 -6.29
C GLN A 27 7.61 11.53 -5.53
N ALA A 28 7.60 11.61 -4.20
CA ALA A 28 8.73 11.26 -3.33
C ALA A 28 8.64 9.80 -2.88
N SER A 29 9.79 9.12 -2.80
CA SER A 29 9.87 7.83 -2.12
C SER A 29 9.78 8.06 -0.62
N LEU A 30 8.92 7.32 0.07
CA LEU A 30 8.89 7.35 1.52
C LEU A 30 10.07 6.58 2.09
N ALA A 31 10.66 7.12 3.15
CA ALA A 31 11.71 6.42 3.89
C ALA A 31 11.12 5.29 4.74
N ALA A 32 11.95 4.33 5.13
CA ALA A 32 11.55 3.27 6.05
C ALA A 32 11.07 3.87 7.38
N GLY A 33 9.86 3.51 7.80
CA GLY A 33 9.23 4.04 9.02
C GLY A 33 8.30 5.24 8.79
N GLU A 34 8.31 5.87 7.61
CA GLU A 34 7.33 6.88 7.25
C GLU A 34 5.96 6.24 6.93
N ARG A 35 4.89 7.02 7.14
CA ARG A 35 3.52 6.52 7.09
C ARG A 35 2.71 7.25 6.03
N LEU A 36 1.87 6.48 5.33
CA LEU A 36 0.75 7.02 4.56
C LEU A 36 -0.32 7.55 5.53
N LEU A 37 -0.75 8.79 5.32
CA LEU A 37 -1.78 9.42 6.13
C LEU A 37 -3.11 9.43 5.38
N PHE A 38 -4.13 8.85 6.01
CA PHE A 38 -5.52 8.95 5.58
C PHE A 38 -6.23 9.92 6.51
N LEU A 39 -6.73 11.02 5.95
CA LEU A 39 -7.39 12.07 6.71
C LEU A 39 -8.84 11.65 7.05
N PRO A 40 -9.42 12.15 8.15
CA PRO A 40 -10.82 11.89 8.49
C PRO A 40 -11.82 12.31 7.41
N SER A 41 -11.44 13.22 6.50
CA SER A 41 -12.22 13.59 5.32
C SER A 41 -12.33 12.47 4.27
N GLY A 42 -11.60 11.38 4.43
CA GLY A 42 -11.42 10.32 3.43
C GLY A 42 -10.30 10.61 2.41
N SER A 43 -9.72 11.81 2.42
CA SER A 43 -8.64 12.19 1.52
C SER A 43 -7.28 11.65 1.97
N ASN A 44 -6.37 11.50 1.02
CA ASN A 44 -4.95 11.20 1.25
C ASN A 44 -4.10 11.95 0.22
N ALA A 45 -2.79 11.99 0.41
CA ALA A 45 -1.90 12.40 -0.68
C ALA A 45 -1.80 11.26 -1.70
N PRO A 46 -1.90 11.53 -3.02
CA PRO A 46 -1.78 10.51 -4.05
C PRO A 46 -0.57 9.61 -3.80
N PHE A 47 -0.75 8.30 -3.86
CA PHE A 47 0.33 7.37 -3.54
C PHE A 47 0.35 6.15 -4.47
N SER A 48 1.51 5.50 -4.50
CA SER A 48 1.67 4.19 -5.13
C SER A 48 2.52 3.28 -4.23
N ALA A 49 2.05 2.07 -3.97
CA ALA A 49 2.78 1.03 -3.26
C ALA A 49 2.93 -0.20 -4.17
N ASP A 50 4.18 -0.57 -4.46
CA ASP A 50 4.52 -1.73 -5.26
C ASP A 50 4.81 -2.92 -4.34
N LEU A 51 4.01 -3.97 -4.47
CA LEU A 51 4.14 -5.24 -3.79
C LEU A 51 4.72 -6.27 -4.76
N ALA A 52 5.63 -7.09 -4.26
CA ALA A 52 6.24 -8.18 -5.02
C ALA A 52 6.19 -9.49 -4.23
N LEU A 53 5.91 -10.58 -4.95
CA LEU A 53 5.98 -11.95 -4.47
C LEU A 53 6.59 -12.81 -5.59
N ASN A 54 7.86 -13.19 -5.47
CA ASN A 54 8.61 -13.82 -6.55
C ASN A 54 8.51 -13.02 -7.85
N ALA A 55 7.95 -13.61 -8.92
CA ALA A 55 7.71 -12.95 -10.22
C ALA A 55 6.37 -12.20 -10.29
N ALA A 56 5.49 -12.34 -9.29
CA ALA A 56 4.21 -11.66 -9.25
C ALA A 56 4.36 -10.24 -8.69
N HIS A 57 3.68 -9.29 -9.34
CA HIS A 57 3.69 -7.89 -8.94
C HIS A 57 2.27 -7.34 -8.82
N ALA A 58 2.02 -6.62 -7.74
CA ALA A 58 0.79 -5.86 -7.54
C ALA A 58 1.13 -4.43 -7.18
N ARG A 59 0.36 -3.48 -7.71
CA ARG A 59 0.49 -2.06 -7.42
C ARG A 59 -0.79 -1.54 -6.82
N ILE A 60 -0.70 -0.96 -5.63
CA ILE A 60 -1.80 -0.24 -4.98
C ILE A 60 -1.63 1.23 -5.31
N ARG A 61 -2.70 1.90 -5.78
CA ARG A 61 -2.69 3.34 -6.04
C ARG A 61 -3.83 4.01 -5.30
N GLY A 62 -3.50 5.13 -4.65
CA GLY A 62 -4.48 6.05 -4.07
C GLY A 62 -4.49 7.38 -4.79
N ASP A 63 -5.66 7.98 -4.94
CA ASP A 63 -5.81 9.37 -5.38
C ASP A 63 -6.23 10.30 -4.23
N SER A 64 -6.19 11.61 -4.50
CA SER A 64 -6.49 12.65 -3.51
C SER A 64 -7.94 12.65 -3.02
N LEU A 65 -8.85 11.96 -3.73
CA LEU A 65 -10.25 11.80 -3.35
C LEU A 65 -10.47 10.60 -2.44
N GLY A 66 -9.42 9.87 -2.05
CA GLY A 66 -9.56 8.69 -1.21
C GLY A 66 -9.77 7.39 -1.96
N ARG A 67 -9.80 7.41 -3.30
CA ARG A 67 -10.07 6.20 -4.08
C ARG A 67 -8.81 5.35 -4.13
N VAL A 68 -8.96 4.07 -3.81
CA VAL A 68 -7.89 3.08 -3.84
C VAL A 68 -8.17 2.04 -4.91
N ARG A 69 -7.17 1.73 -5.72
CA ARG A 69 -7.22 0.69 -6.77
C ARG A 69 -6.04 -0.24 -6.65
N ILE A 70 -6.25 -1.49 -7.03
CA ILE A 70 -5.22 -2.52 -7.10
C ILE A 70 -5.05 -2.91 -8.57
N GLU A 71 -3.81 -2.82 -9.05
CA GLU A 71 -3.40 -3.22 -10.39
C GLU A 71 -2.51 -4.47 -10.22
N THR A 72 -2.96 -5.63 -10.69
CA THR A 72 -2.15 -6.86 -10.71
C THR A 72 -1.54 -7.04 -12.08
N ARG A 73 -0.24 -7.32 -12.15
CA ARG A 73 0.40 -7.81 -13.37
C ARG A 73 0.61 -9.30 -13.21
N GLU A 74 -0.14 -10.09 -13.96
CA GLU A 74 0.21 -11.49 -14.16
C GLU A 74 1.52 -11.54 -14.94
N ALA A 75 2.52 -12.25 -14.41
CA ALA A 75 3.66 -12.65 -15.20
C ALA A 75 3.12 -13.56 -16.31
N ALA A 76 3.43 -13.24 -17.57
CA ALA A 76 3.09 -14.13 -18.69
C ALA A 76 3.70 -15.53 -18.41
N PRO A 77 2.95 -16.62 -18.63
CA PRO A 77 3.50 -17.96 -18.49
C PRO A 77 4.65 -18.12 -19.49
N GLU A 78 5.79 -18.60 -18.99
CA GLU A 78 6.98 -18.96 -19.79
C GLU A 78 6.75 -20.24 -20.60
#